data_AF-A0AAD6TAF8-F1
#
_entry.id   AF-A0AAD6TAF8-F1
#
_cell.length_a   1.000
_cell.length_b   1.000
_cell.length_c   1.000
_cell.angle_alpha   90.00
_cell.angle_beta   90.00
_cell.angle_gamma   90.00
#
_symmetry.space_group_name_H-M   'P 1'
#
loop_
_entity.id
_entity.type
_entity.pdbx_description
1 polymer ?
#
loop_
_entity_poly.entity_id
_entity_poly.type
_entity_poly.pdbx_seq_one_letter_code
_entity_poly.pdbx_strand_id
1 'polypeptide(L)'
;MMGRRARRTFAIERKDGEPITRADIQFDLLSHIFADETQAFSDPNGGSKLSFRDLYVNAILNSPKAKSVLKEKLALPAFATDFAMLALLTNIGRIAATMSFFAEMRTAQRTYHPIPSLQRTNGNLLDAPRIKAILKTSVLEGETKNGLATPAQVLARVKAGQIPATTLPNLIFVFANHSVQIGRDHLVTDMEFVDLFLPNPASSASRARVFLWLCYHYLEGPFVDPEDDYDGDVAGVNPFSDPSNPGKVPPLVMLTADEIVVENLDPEEEKALANRLITQREAIVQDHIAKESAKELKAKAESAAGETPSPAKPKGKRANAKAGPSIPLKRKAQAIKEEEEEEEAEELPLKRLELDDSDDVPDVSTPLRAIYRQERRSPLRSPPPPRSFFVAQPDPYSHRYSRYKHSRPRSMLQHAWHVIATSDPLADSDEEEDDEDVQMDHAERLAVISRVRGKAPTPEPEGVRPIPLHLAHWHDDIFV
;
A
#
# COMPACT_ATOMS: atom_id res chain seq x y z
N MET A 1 -11.47 9.20 38.86
CA MET A 1 -10.17 9.56 38.27
C MET A 1 -9.92 8.65 37.08
N MET A 2 -10.15 9.11 35.85
CA MET A 2 -9.71 8.36 34.66
C MET A 2 -8.20 8.51 34.55
N GLY A 3 -7.47 7.45 34.87
CA GLY A 3 -6.04 7.39 34.61
C GLY A 3 -5.82 7.53 33.10
N ARG A 4 -4.99 8.50 32.69
CA ARG A 4 -4.53 8.57 31.30
C ARG A 4 -3.82 7.26 30.98
N ARG A 5 -4.42 6.45 30.11
CA ARG A 5 -3.82 5.21 29.60
C ARG A 5 -2.45 5.56 29.00
N ALA A 6 -1.41 4.85 29.40
CA ALA A 6 -0.09 5.00 28.77
C ALA A 6 -0.26 4.77 27.27
N ARG A 7 0.36 5.61 26.44
CA ARG A 7 0.41 5.39 24.98
C ARG A 7 1.11 4.06 24.74
N ARG A 8 0.34 3.05 24.33
CA ARG A 8 0.90 1.77 23.89
C ARG A 8 1.39 1.96 22.46
N THR A 9 2.63 1.57 22.19
CA THR A 9 3.13 1.49 20.83
C THR A 9 2.39 0.35 20.12
N PHE A 10 1.57 0.68 19.14
CA PHE A 10 0.81 -0.32 18.39
C PHE A 10 1.66 -1.03 17.33
N ALA A 11 2.65 -0.37 16.73
CA ALA A 11 3.55 -1.01 15.77
C ALA A 11 4.55 -1.95 16.46
N ILE A 12 4.98 -2.99 15.75
CA ILE A 12 6.08 -3.86 16.20
C ILE A 12 7.39 -3.08 16.09
N GLU A 13 8.16 -3.08 17.17
CA GLU A 13 9.50 -2.49 17.22
C GLU A 13 10.49 -3.58 17.63
N ARG A 14 11.46 -3.83 16.76
CA ARG A 14 12.53 -4.84 16.92
C ARG A 14 13.84 -4.25 16.43
N LYS A 15 14.98 -4.74 16.93
CA LYS A 15 16.28 -4.32 16.39
C LYS A 15 16.54 -5.00 15.04
N ASP A 16 17.32 -4.35 14.17
CA ASP A 16 17.67 -4.91 12.87
C ASP A 16 18.24 -6.33 13.00
N GLY A 17 17.72 -7.26 12.20
CA GLY A 17 18.07 -8.67 12.25
C GLY A 17 17.34 -9.50 13.32
N GLU A 18 16.60 -8.89 14.25
CA GLU A 18 15.76 -9.65 15.19
C GLU A 18 14.53 -10.23 14.46
N PRO A 19 14.23 -11.53 14.65
CA PRO A 19 13.06 -12.16 14.05
C PRO A 19 11.76 -11.68 14.71
N ILE A 20 10.70 -11.58 13.92
CA ILE A 20 9.35 -11.36 14.43
C ILE A 20 8.75 -12.71 14.81
N THR A 21 8.40 -12.88 16.08
CA THR A 21 7.87 -14.15 16.61
C THR A 21 6.36 -14.28 16.46
N ARG A 22 5.83 -15.48 16.70
CA ARG A 22 4.38 -15.69 16.81
C ARG A 22 3.73 -14.78 17.85
N ALA A 23 4.40 -14.54 18.97
CA ALA A 23 3.90 -13.65 20.02
C ALA A 23 3.81 -12.18 19.54
N ASP A 24 4.73 -11.72 18.71
CA ASP A 24 4.72 -10.32 18.22
C ASP A 24 3.52 -10.03 17.32
N ILE A 25 3.19 -10.99 16.45
CA ILE A 25 2.10 -10.88 15.47
C ILE A 25 0.77 -11.43 15.96
N GLN A 26 0.75 -12.06 17.14
CA GLN A 26 -0.41 -12.81 17.64
C GLN A 26 -0.85 -13.87 16.63
N PHE A 27 0.07 -14.77 16.27
CA PHE A 27 -0.13 -15.76 15.20
C PHE A 27 -1.39 -16.62 15.38
N ASP A 28 -1.72 -17.05 16.59
CA ASP A 28 -2.87 -17.91 16.83
C ASP A 28 -4.19 -17.18 16.52
N LEU A 29 -4.26 -15.86 16.77
CA LEU A 29 -5.39 -15.03 16.38
C LEU A 29 -5.54 -15.00 14.86
N LEU A 30 -4.44 -14.74 14.15
CA LEU A 30 -4.43 -14.72 12.68
C LEU A 30 -4.84 -16.08 12.13
N SER A 31 -4.29 -17.16 12.70
CA SER A 31 -4.63 -18.54 12.35
C SER A 31 -6.13 -18.80 12.47
N HIS A 32 -6.75 -18.43 13.59
CA HIS A 32 -8.20 -18.57 13.78
C HIS A 32 -9.02 -17.72 12.79
N ILE A 33 -8.58 -16.51 12.44
CA ILE A 33 -9.27 -15.67 11.46
C ILE A 33 -9.23 -16.29 10.06
N PHE A 34 -8.06 -16.77 9.64
CA PHE A 34 -7.85 -17.25 8.25
C PHE A 34 -8.13 -18.75 8.05
N ALA A 35 -8.27 -19.53 9.12
CA ALA A 35 -8.71 -20.92 9.08
C ALA A 35 -10.23 -21.08 9.23
N ASP A 36 -10.96 -20.00 9.50
CA ASP A 36 -12.43 -20.03 9.56
C ASP A 36 -13.02 -20.24 8.16
N GLU A 37 -13.73 -21.35 7.98
CA GLU A 37 -14.32 -21.78 6.71
C GLU A 37 -15.77 -21.29 6.52
N THR A 38 -16.29 -20.43 7.40
CA THR A 38 -17.69 -19.99 7.36
C THR A 38 -17.95 -19.16 6.10
N GLN A 39 -18.75 -19.70 5.18
CA GLN A 39 -19.14 -19.05 3.92
C GLN A 39 -20.22 -18.00 4.17
N ALA A 40 -19.82 -16.84 4.71
CA ALA A 40 -20.73 -15.81 5.20
C ALA A 40 -20.74 -14.54 4.34
N PHE A 41 -19.66 -14.26 3.61
CA PHE A 41 -19.46 -12.95 2.99
C PHE A 41 -19.83 -12.94 1.51
N SER A 42 -20.46 -11.87 1.04
CA SER A 42 -20.84 -11.70 -0.37
C SER A 42 -19.62 -11.45 -1.25
N ASP A 43 -19.48 -12.20 -2.35
CA ASP A 43 -18.48 -11.91 -3.38
C ASP A 43 -18.89 -10.66 -4.18
N PRO A 44 -18.07 -9.60 -4.22
CA PRO A 44 -18.36 -8.43 -5.04
C PRO A 44 -18.51 -8.71 -6.53
N ASN A 45 -17.91 -9.78 -7.05
CA ASN A 45 -18.01 -10.17 -8.45
C ASN A 45 -19.25 -11.04 -8.74
N GLY A 46 -20.09 -11.28 -7.73
CA GLY A 46 -21.20 -12.21 -7.78
C GLY A 46 -20.76 -13.67 -7.58
N GLY A 47 -21.66 -14.52 -7.12
CA GLY A 47 -21.39 -15.94 -6.87
C GLY A 47 -21.87 -16.41 -5.50
N SER A 48 -21.33 -17.54 -5.05
CA SER A 48 -21.58 -18.07 -3.71
C SER A 48 -20.94 -17.19 -2.64
N LYS A 49 -21.46 -17.28 -1.42
CA LYS A 49 -20.78 -16.70 -0.26
C LYS A 49 -19.37 -17.27 -0.11
N LEU A 50 -18.47 -16.45 0.39
CA LEU A 50 -17.05 -16.74 0.60
C LEU A 50 -16.70 -16.75 2.09
N SER A 51 -15.61 -17.44 2.43
CA SER A 51 -14.94 -17.29 3.73
C SER A 51 -14.26 -15.92 3.85
N PHE A 52 -13.92 -15.50 5.06
CA PHE A 52 -13.13 -14.28 5.27
C PHE A 52 -11.79 -14.34 4.51
N ARG A 53 -11.11 -15.49 4.59
CA ARG A 53 -9.83 -15.74 3.94
C ARG A 53 -9.95 -15.53 2.43
N ASP A 54 -10.89 -16.21 1.79
CA ASP A 54 -11.02 -16.19 0.34
C ASP A 54 -11.45 -14.81 -0.16
N LEU A 55 -12.36 -14.13 0.55
CA LEU A 55 -12.73 -12.76 0.22
C LEU A 55 -11.54 -11.80 0.33
N TYR A 56 -10.70 -11.94 1.36
CA TYR A 56 -9.52 -11.08 1.54
C TYR A 56 -8.46 -11.32 0.47
N VAL A 57 -8.18 -12.59 0.13
CA VAL A 57 -7.25 -12.95 -0.95
C VAL A 57 -7.78 -12.50 -2.31
N ASN A 58 -9.08 -12.65 -2.58
CA ASN A 58 -9.70 -12.18 -3.82
C ASN A 58 -9.60 -10.66 -3.95
N ALA A 59 -9.75 -9.89 -2.86
CA ALA A 59 -9.54 -8.45 -2.88
C ALA A 59 -8.09 -8.07 -3.27
N ILE A 60 -7.10 -8.84 -2.84
CA ILE A 60 -5.69 -8.67 -3.22
C ILE A 60 -5.49 -9.01 -4.70
N LEU A 61 -6.02 -10.15 -5.16
CA LEU A 61 -5.90 -10.62 -6.55
C LEU A 61 -6.54 -9.66 -7.56
N ASN A 62 -7.63 -8.99 -7.16
CA ASN A 62 -8.34 -8.01 -7.98
C ASN A 62 -7.70 -6.62 -7.97
N SER A 63 -6.66 -6.39 -7.16
CA SER A 63 -5.93 -5.13 -7.18
C SER A 63 -5.20 -4.93 -8.51
N PRO A 64 -5.27 -3.74 -9.13
CA PRO A 64 -4.47 -3.42 -10.32
C PRO A 64 -2.97 -3.33 -10.02
N LYS A 65 -2.58 -3.19 -8.75
CA LYS A 65 -1.17 -3.16 -8.32
C LYS A 65 -0.62 -4.53 -7.94
N ALA A 66 -1.43 -5.58 -7.91
CA ALA A 66 -0.95 -6.94 -7.75
C ALA A 66 -0.36 -7.43 -9.09
N LYS A 67 0.97 -7.59 -9.16
CA LYS A 67 1.68 -8.08 -10.35
C LYS A 67 1.38 -9.56 -10.65
N SER A 68 1.62 -10.02 -11.88
CA SER A 68 1.38 -11.42 -12.29
C SER A 68 2.11 -12.41 -11.38
N VAL A 69 3.38 -12.15 -11.09
CA VAL A 69 4.22 -12.98 -10.20
C VAL A 69 3.58 -13.18 -8.83
N LEU A 70 3.04 -12.11 -8.22
CA LEU A 70 2.33 -12.21 -6.95
C LEU A 70 1.06 -13.07 -7.11
N LYS A 71 0.27 -12.84 -8.16
CA LYS A 71 -0.98 -13.61 -8.40
C LYS A 71 -0.69 -15.10 -8.59
N GLU A 72 0.37 -15.44 -9.30
CA GLU A 72 0.81 -16.83 -9.48
C GLU A 72 1.24 -17.47 -8.15
N LYS A 73 1.99 -16.75 -7.31
CA LYS A 73 2.36 -17.24 -5.97
C LYS A 73 1.14 -17.40 -5.06
N LEU A 74 0.17 -16.49 -5.12
CA LEU A 74 -1.09 -16.56 -4.38
C LEU A 74 -1.99 -17.72 -4.83
N ALA A 75 -1.72 -18.39 -5.95
CA ALA A 75 -2.40 -19.63 -6.31
C ALA A 75 -2.04 -20.79 -5.37
N LEU A 76 -0.91 -20.70 -4.64
CA LEU A 76 -0.54 -21.67 -3.61
C LEU A 76 -1.27 -21.35 -2.30
N PRO A 77 -2.17 -22.23 -1.79
CA PRO A 77 -3.03 -21.90 -0.67
C PRO A 77 -2.27 -21.49 0.61
N ALA A 78 -1.15 -22.16 0.91
CA ALA A 78 -0.33 -21.89 2.09
C ALA A 78 0.33 -20.50 2.01
N PHE A 79 0.94 -20.16 0.86
CA PHE A 79 1.52 -18.84 0.64
C PHE A 79 0.45 -17.75 0.67
N ALA A 80 -0.73 -18.01 0.09
CA ALA A 80 -1.84 -17.06 0.14
C ALA A 80 -2.30 -16.77 1.57
N THR A 81 -2.35 -17.78 2.46
CA THR A 81 -2.63 -17.56 3.89
C THR A 81 -1.58 -16.66 4.51
N ASP A 82 -0.31 -17.02 4.35
CA ASP A 82 0.80 -16.36 5.03
C ASP A 82 0.93 -14.89 4.55
N PHE A 83 0.77 -14.66 3.25
CA PHE A 83 0.73 -13.33 2.67
C PHE A 83 -0.49 -12.52 3.14
N ALA A 84 -1.67 -13.14 3.21
CA ALA A 84 -2.88 -12.47 3.67
C ALA A 84 -2.79 -12.06 5.15
N MET A 85 -2.18 -12.89 6.00
CA MET A 85 -1.86 -12.57 7.38
C MET A 85 -0.94 -11.34 7.48
N LEU A 86 0.16 -11.33 6.72
CA LEU A 86 1.06 -10.17 6.66
C LEU A 86 0.34 -8.91 6.14
N ALA A 87 -0.50 -9.06 5.12
CA ALA A 87 -1.26 -7.98 4.55
C ALA A 87 -2.27 -7.40 5.55
N LEU A 88 -2.94 -8.25 6.34
CA LEU A 88 -3.81 -7.81 7.43
C LEU A 88 -3.05 -6.99 8.49
N LEU A 89 -1.89 -7.48 8.95
CA LEU A 89 -1.05 -6.78 9.92
C LEU A 89 -0.53 -5.44 9.40
N THR A 90 -0.19 -5.38 8.11
CA THR A 90 0.23 -4.15 7.44
C THR A 90 -0.93 -3.15 7.32
N ASN A 91 -2.14 -3.65 7.03
CA ASN A 91 -3.34 -2.84 6.87
C ASN A 91 -3.76 -2.17 8.18
N ILE A 92 -3.78 -2.92 9.28
CA ILE A 92 -4.08 -2.37 10.61
C ILE A 92 -2.97 -1.46 11.14
N GLY A 93 -1.74 -1.56 10.60
CA GLY A 93 -0.58 -0.75 10.98
C GLY A 93 0.33 -1.39 12.03
N ARG A 94 0.22 -2.71 12.26
CA ARG A 94 1.06 -3.47 13.20
C ARG A 94 2.47 -3.66 12.66
N ILE A 95 2.60 -3.87 11.36
CA ILE A 95 3.89 -3.88 10.65
C ILE A 95 4.20 -2.46 10.15
N ALA A 96 5.33 -1.92 10.61
CA ALA A 96 5.79 -0.60 10.19
C ALA A 96 6.32 -0.63 8.75
N ALA A 97 6.23 0.52 8.06
CA ALA A 97 6.70 0.65 6.69
C ALA A 97 8.23 0.50 6.53
N THR A 98 8.97 0.67 7.62
CA THR A 98 10.43 0.55 7.69
C THR A 98 10.91 -0.89 7.79
N MET A 99 10.01 -1.86 8.06
CA MET A 99 10.38 -3.26 8.16
C MET A 99 10.46 -3.90 6.78
N SER A 100 11.55 -4.62 6.52
CA SER A 100 11.80 -5.40 5.31
C SER A 100 11.88 -6.88 5.63
N PHE A 101 11.37 -7.72 4.72
CA PHE A 101 11.42 -9.18 4.79
C PHE A 101 12.40 -9.78 3.80
N PHE A 102 13.15 -8.93 3.09
CA PHE A 102 14.15 -9.31 2.10
C PHE A 102 15.55 -9.30 2.73
N ALA A 103 16.22 -10.45 2.70
CA ALA A 103 17.56 -10.59 3.28
C ALA A 103 18.64 -9.86 2.48
N GLU A 104 18.37 -9.50 1.23
CA GLU A 104 19.33 -8.88 0.30
C GLU A 104 19.47 -7.37 0.54
N MET A 105 18.41 -6.71 0.97
CA MET A 105 18.37 -5.25 1.05
C MET A 105 19.09 -4.74 2.31
N ARG A 106 19.96 -3.74 2.14
CA ARG A 106 20.52 -2.94 3.24
C ARG A 106 20.45 -1.47 2.85
N THR A 107 19.38 -0.78 3.25
CA THR A 107 19.25 0.66 3.09
C THR A 107 19.24 1.32 4.46
N ALA A 108 19.68 2.58 4.54
CA ALA A 108 19.72 3.33 5.81
C ALA A 108 18.34 3.53 6.46
N GLN A 109 17.26 3.27 5.71
CA GLN A 109 15.87 3.53 6.13
C GLN A 109 15.06 2.26 6.39
N ARG A 110 15.60 1.07 6.08
CA ARG A 110 14.88 -0.20 6.22
C ARG A 110 15.64 -1.20 7.09
N THR A 111 14.93 -1.84 8.00
CA THR A 111 15.46 -2.87 8.89
C THR A 111 14.91 -4.24 8.51
N TYR A 112 15.78 -5.23 8.41
CA TYR A 112 15.42 -6.59 8.04
C TYR A 112 14.92 -7.38 9.26
N HIS A 113 13.74 -7.98 9.13
CA HIS A 113 13.11 -8.77 10.18
C HIS A 113 12.43 -10.00 9.58
N PRO A 114 13.01 -11.21 9.64
CA PRO A 114 12.33 -12.40 9.16
C PRO A 114 11.08 -12.68 10.02
N ILE A 115 10.04 -13.24 9.41
CA ILE A 115 8.82 -13.72 10.08
C ILE A 115 8.71 -15.23 9.83
N PRO A 116 9.39 -16.07 10.62
CA PRO A 116 9.48 -17.52 10.36
C PRO A 116 8.11 -18.21 10.24
N SER A 117 7.13 -17.79 11.04
CA SER A 117 5.76 -18.33 11.02
C SER A 117 5.00 -18.04 9.71
N LEU A 118 5.40 -17.01 8.95
CA LEU A 118 4.81 -16.63 7.66
C LEU A 118 5.75 -16.86 6.46
N GLN A 119 6.97 -17.34 6.69
CA GLN A 119 7.98 -17.63 5.66
C GLN A 119 8.25 -19.14 5.54
N ARG A 120 7.22 -19.95 5.75
CA ARG A 120 7.30 -21.43 5.67
C ARG A 120 7.36 -21.94 4.24
N THR A 121 6.90 -21.14 3.29
CA THR A 121 6.91 -21.44 1.85
C THR A 121 8.01 -20.65 1.15
N ASN A 122 8.49 -21.15 0.00
CA ASN A 122 9.59 -20.53 -0.77
C ASN A 122 9.15 -19.28 -1.56
N GLY A 123 8.40 -18.37 -0.94
CA GLY A 123 7.97 -17.11 -1.54
C GLY A 123 8.47 -15.91 -0.75
N ASN A 124 9.11 -14.96 -1.44
CA ASN A 124 9.46 -13.70 -0.82
C ASN A 124 8.19 -12.92 -0.48
N LEU A 125 8.11 -12.48 0.78
CA LEU A 125 7.06 -11.59 1.24
C LEU A 125 7.33 -10.17 0.69
N LEU A 126 6.28 -9.47 0.28
CA LEU A 126 6.41 -8.06 -0.12
C LEU A 126 6.60 -7.16 1.10
N ASP A 127 7.18 -5.99 0.88
CA ASP A 127 7.31 -4.96 1.90
C ASP A 127 5.97 -4.26 2.19
N ALA A 128 5.89 -3.62 3.36
CA ALA A 128 4.68 -2.92 3.77
C ALA A 128 4.23 -1.83 2.80
N PRO A 129 5.10 -0.99 2.19
CA PRO A 129 4.70 -0.04 1.16
C PRO A 129 4.00 -0.66 -0.06
N ARG A 130 4.53 -1.74 -0.64
CA ARG A 130 3.89 -2.41 -1.80
C ARG A 130 2.57 -3.04 -1.39
N ILE A 131 2.51 -3.71 -0.24
CA ILE A 131 1.27 -4.28 0.32
C ILE A 131 0.22 -3.18 0.49
N LYS A 132 0.55 -2.04 1.12
CA LYS A 132 -0.38 -0.92 1.28
C LYS A 132 -0.87 -0.37 -0.06
N ALA A 133 0.01 -0.30 -1.06
CA ALA A 133 -0.37 0.16 -2.39
C ALA A 133 -1.38 -0.80 -3.05
N ILE A 134 -1.19 -2.11 -2.91
CA ILE A 134 -2.13 -3.14 -3.38
C ILE A 134 -3.48 -2.97 -2.68
N LEU A 135 -3.49 -2.97 -1.35
CA LEU A 135 -4.72 -2.89 -0.54
C LEU A 135 -5.50 -1.61 -0.78
N LYS A 136 -4.82 -0.45 -0.90
CA LYS A 136 -5.47 0.85 -1.18
C LYS A 136 -6.11 0.92 -2.57
N THR A 137 -5.64 0.10 -3.51
CA THR A 137 -6.18 0.07 -4.88
C THR A 137 -7.19 -1.05 -5.10
N SER A 138 -7.40 -1.92 -4.10
CA SER A 138 -8.50 -2.88 -4.04
C SER A 138 -9.81 -2.17 -3.66
N VAL A 139 -10.47 -1.57 -4.65
CA VAL A 139 -11.75 -0.86 -4.49
C VAL A 139 -12.87 -1.60 -5.23
N LEU A 140 -14.11 -1.50 -4.73
CA LEU A 140 -15.27 -2.04 -5.43
C LEU A 140 -15.63 -1.23 -6.68
N GLU A 141 -16.32 -1.88 -7.61
CA GLU A 141 -16.93 -1.18 -8.74
C GLU A 141 -17.99 -0.20 -8.23
N GLY A 142 -17.80 1.10 -8.52
CA GLY A 142 -18.67 2.17 -8.01
C GLY A 142 -18.27 2.75 -6.65
N GLU A 143 -17.18 2.28 -6.03
CA GLU A 143 -16.60 2.93 -4.85
C GLU A 143 -15.65 4.06 -5.28
N THR A 144 -15.84 5.26 -4.73
CA THR A 144 -14.94 6.39 -5.01
C THR A 144 -13.54 6.11 -4.46
N LYS A 145 -12.49 6.51 -5.20
CA LYS A 145 -11.07 6.30 -4.84
C LYS A 145 -10.66 6.86 -3.46
N ASN A 146 -11.46 7.73 -2.87
CA ASN A 146 -11.24 8.26 -1.52
C ASN A 146 -11.76 7.34 -0.40
N GLY A 147 -12.32 6.18 -0.74
CA GLY A 147 -12.82 5.19 0.21
C GLY A 147 -13.98 5.70 1.08
N LEU A 148 -14.67 4.79 1.74
CA LEU A 148 -15.53 5.18 2.87
C LEU A 148 -14.64 5.59 4.03
N ALA A 149 -14.86 6.79 4.56
CA ALA A 149 -13.97 7.36 5.57
C ALA A 149 -14.38 6.97 6.99
N THR A 150 -15.64 6.56 7.24
CA THR A 150 -16.15 6.33 8.61
C THR A 150 -17.02 5.08 8.74
N PRO A 151 -17.10 4.47 9.94
CA PRO A 151 -17.97 3.31 10.19
C PRO A 151 -19.45 3.59 9.86
N ALA A 152 -19.92 4.81 10.11
CA ALA A 152 -21.30 5.21 9.82
C ALA A 152 -21.60 5.22 8.31
N GLN A 153 -20.64 5.63 7.48
CA GLN A 153 -20.80 5.59 6.01
C GLN A 153 -20.86 4.17 5.48
N VAL A 154 -20.07 3.25 6.06
CA VAL A 154 -20.13 1.82 5.72
C VAL A 154 -21.53 1.27 6.03
N LEU A 155 -22.04 1.48 7.25
CA LEU A 155 -23.38 1.04 7.62
C LEU A 155 -24.49 1.67 6.78
N ALA A 156 -24.33 2.94 6.37
CA ALA A 156 -25.30 3.61 5.50
C ALA A 156 -25.41 2.94 4.12
N ARG A 157 -24.32 2.39 3.59
CA ARG A 157 -24.34 1.64 2.32
C ARG A 157 -25.02 0.29 2.45
N VAL A 158 -24.76 -0.44 3.54
CA VAL A 158 -25.50 -1.67 3.82
C VAL A 158 -27.01 -1.38 3.92
N LYS A 159 -27.40 -0.31 4.63
CA LYS A 159 -28.81 0.15 4.70
C LYS A 159 -29.43 0.51 3.35
N ALA A 160 -28.61 0.96 2.41
CA ALA A 160 -29.03 1.28 1.05
C ALA A 160 -29.07 0.03 0.13
N GLY A 161 -28.89 -1.17 0.68
CA GLY A 161 -28.88 -2.43 -0.08
C GLY A 161 -27.59 -2.68 -0.86
N GLN A 162 -26.53 -1.90 -0.62
CA GLN A 162 -25.23 -2.11 -1.26
C GLN A 162 -24.43 -3.13 -0.47
N ILE A 163 -24.48 -4.39 -0.92
CA ILE A 163 -23.82 -5.52 -0.28
C ILE A 163 -22.86 -6.18 -1.30
N PRO A 164 -21.56 -6.35 -0.95
CA PRO A 164 -20.92 -5.86 0.26
C PRO A 164 -20.76 -4.32 0.23
N ALA A 165 -20.79 -3.68 1.41
CA ALA A 165 -20.72 -2.21 1.47
C ALA A 165 -19.39 -1.62 0.96
N THR A 166 -18.28 -2.34 1.13
CA THR A 166 -16.93 -1.98 0.66
C THR A 166 -16.06 -3.24 0.63
N THR A 167 -14.79 -3.12 0.25
CA THR A 167 -13.82 -4.23 0.33
C THR A 167 -13.38 -4.49 1.76
N LEU A 168 -13.01 -5.74 2.10
CA LEU A 168 -12.42 -6.04 3.41
C LEU A 168 -11.18 -5.18 3.73
N PRO A 169 -10.22 -4.97 2.81
CA PRO A 169 -9.10 -4.06 3.04
C PRO A 169 -9.52 -2.67 3.49
N ASN A 170 -10.50 -2.06 2.82
CA ASN A 170 -10.99 -0.73 3.19
C ASN A 170 -11.72 -0.76 4.54
N LEU A 171 -12.54 -1.78 4.82
CA LEU A 171 -13.22 -1.91 6.10
C LEU A 171 -12.23 -2.01 7.27
N ILE A 172 -11.19 -2.85 7.14
CA ILE A 172 -10.17 -3.01 8.16
C ILE A 172 -9.40 -1.70 8.38
N PHE A 173 -9.11 -0.97 7.29
CA PHE A 173 -8.51 0.37 7.39
C PHE A 173 -9.42 1.34 8.15
N VAL A 174 -10.73 1.34 7.88
CA VAL A 174 -11.71 2.14 8.62
C VAL A 174 -11.72 1.76 10.10
N PHE A 175 -11.73 0.47 10.43
CA PHE A 175 -11.69 0.02 11.83
C PHE A 175 -10.41 0.46 12.56
N ALA A 176 -9.25 0.35 11.92
CA ALA A 176 -7.98 0.78 12.51
C ALA A 176 -7.94 2.29 12.79
N ASN A 177 -8.44 3.12 11.86
CA ASN A 177 -8.49 4.57 12.04
C ASN A 177 -9.55 5.04 13.03
N HIS A 178 -10.64 4.27 13.19
CA HIS A 178 -11.74 4.56 14.11
C HIS A 178 -11.75 3.59 15.31
N SER A 179 -10.57 3.13 15.71
CA SER A 179 -10.40 2.03 16.68
C SER A 179 -11.10 2.27 18.01
N VAL A 180 -11.02 3.51 18.53
CA VAL A 180 -11.69 3.92 19.78
C VAL A 180 -13.21 3.87 19.63
N GLN A 181 -13.75 4.32 18.50
CA GLN A 181 -15.19 4.31 18.25
C GLN A 181 -15.71 2.88 18.14
N ILE A 182 -15.05 2.04 17.34
CA ILE A 182 -15.43 0.62 17.20
C ILE A 182 -15.37 -0.09 18.55
N GLY A 183 -14.33 0.16 19.33
CA GLY A 183 -14.19 -0.36 20.69
C GLY A 183 -15.36 0.04 21.60
N ARG A 184 -15.69 1.32 21.63
CA ARG A 184 -16.83 1.83 22.43
C ARG A 184 -18.17 1.25 21.99
N ASP A 185 -18.39 1.11 20.69
CA ASP A 185 -19.70 0.75 20.15
C ASP A 185 -19.97 -0.76 20.25
N HIS A 186 -18.93 -1.61 20.24
CA HIS A 186 -19.07 -3.07 20.13
C HIS A 186 -18.29 -3.90 21.14
N LEU A 187 -17.23 -3.38 21.76
CA LEU A 187 -16.35 -4.15 22.66
C LEU A 187 -16.62 -3.83 24.13
N VAL A 188 -15.98 -4.60 25.01
CA VAL A 188 -16.04 -4.39 26.47
C VAL A 188 -15.40 -3.03 26.81
N THR A 189 -15.88 -2.39 27.88
CA THR A 189 -15.34 -1.12 28.41
C THR A 189 -13.81 -1.14 28.43
N ASP A 190 -13.21 -0.06 27.89
CA ASP A 190 -11.76 0.15 27.79
C ASP A 190 -11.01 -0.73 26.77
N MET A 191 -11.67 -1.46 25.87
CA MET A 191 -11.01 -2.13 24.75
C MET A 191 -11.20 -1.36 23.44
N GLU A 192 -10.11 -1.13 22.70
CA GLU A 192 -10.17 -0.58 21.35
C GLU A 192 -10.11 -1.69 20.30
N PHE A 193 -10.49 -1.43 19.04
CA PHE A 193 -10.41 -2.42 17.97
C PHE A 193 -8.99 -3.00 17.81
N VAL A 194 -7.97 -2.13 17.81
CA VAL A 194 -6.57 -2.55 17.64
C VAL A 194 -6.06 -3.40 18.82
N ASP A 195 -6.68 -3.31 19.99
CA ASP A 195 -6.33 -4.14 21.15
C ASP A 195 -6.65 -5.64 20.91
N LEU A 196 -7.46 -5.97 19.90
CA LEU A 196 -7.66 -7.36 19.47
C LEU A 196 -6.36 -7.97 18.93
N PHE A 197 -5.45 -7.17 18.36
CA PHE A 197 -4.20 -7.61 17.72
C PHE A 197 -2.95 -7.43 18.60
N LEU A 198 -3.13 -7.04 19.87
CA LEU A 198 -2.06 -6.92 20.85
C LEU A 198 -2.10 -8.10 21.82
N PRO A 199 -1.00 -8.40 22.55
CA PRO A 199 -1.03 -9.35 23.65
C PRO A 199 -2.16 -9.02 24.63
N ASN A 200 -3.05 -9.98 24.85
CA ASN A 200 -4.30 -9.81 25.59
C ASN A 200 -4.59 -11.08 26.39
N PRO A 201 -5.09 -10.99 27.64
CA PRO A 201 -5.52 -12.16 28.39
C PRO A 201 -6.75 -12.89 27.79
N ALA A 202 -7.45 -12.29 26.83
CA ALA A 202 -8.52 -12.95 26.08
C ALA A 202 -7.96 -13.86 24.98
N SER A 203 -8.55 -15.06 24.85
CA SER A 203 -8.12 -16.08 23.91
C SER A 203 -8.17 -15.61 22.46
N SER A 204 -7.19 -16.03 21.68
CA SER A 204 -7.07 -15.76 20.25
C SER A 204 -8.31 -16.24 19.47
N ALA A 205 -8.88 -17.39 19.85
CA ALA A 205 -10.11 -17.90 19.26
C ALA A 205 -11.31 -16.96 19.48
N SER A 206 -11.51 -16.46 20.72
CA SER A 206 -12.62 -15.54 21.01
C SER A 206 -12.43 -14.18 20.35
N ARG A 207 -11.19 -13.67 20.34
CA ARG A 207 -10.82 -12.43 19.62
C ARG A 207 -11.04 -12.56 18.11
N ALA A 208 -10.68 -13.68 17.51
CA ALA A 208 -10.92 -13.95 16.08
C ALA A 208 -12.41 -13.92 15.75
N ARG A 209 -13.23 -14.58 16.59
CA ARG A 209 -14.69 -14.59 16.41
C ARG A 209 -15.30 -13.19 16.52
N VAL A 210 -14.85 -12.37 17.47
CA VAL A 210 -15.25 -10.95 17.58
C VAL A 210 -14.86 -10.16 16.33
N PHE A 211 -13.63 -10.34 15.83
CA PHE A 211 -13.16 -9.70 14.61
C PHE A 211 -14.00 -10.09 13.38
N LEU A 212 -14.31 -11.38 13.21
CA LEU A 212 -15.16 -11.87 12.11
C LEU A 212 -16.60 -11.36 12.23
N TRP A 213 -17.13 -11.31 13.47
CA TRP A 213 -18.43 -10.71 13.75
C TRP A 213 -18.48 -9.25 13.30
N LEU A 214 -17.45 -8.45 13.63
CA LEU A 214 -17.35 -7.05 13.22
C LEU A 214 -17.31 -6.92 11.70
N CYS A 215 -16.50 -7.74 11.02
CA CYS A 215 -16.42 -7.74 9.56
C CYS A 215 -17.79 -8.01 8.94
N TYR A 216 -18.48 -9.05 9.40
CA TYR A 216 -19.81 -9.40 8.88
C TYR A 216 -20.83 -8.29 9.18
N HIS A 217 -20.84 -7.75 10.39
CA HIS A 217 -21.78 -6.71 10.81
C HIS A 217 -21.71 -5.46 9.93
N TYR A 218 -20.52 -5.08 9.48
CA TYR A 218 -20.33 -3.89 8.66
C TYR A 218 -20.34 -4.16 7.15
N LEU A 219 -20.04 -5.37 6.67
CA LEU A 219 -20.10 -5.69 5.23
C LEU A 219 -21.47 -6.19 4.78
N GLU A 220 -22.08 -7.06 5.58
CA GLU A 220 -23.30 -7.77 5.24
C GLU A 220 -24.50 -7.19 5.98
N GLY A 221 -24.28 -6.80 7.25
CA GLY A 221 -25.17 -6.09 8.18
C GLY A 221 -26.67 -6.43 8.10
N PRO A 222 -27.26 -6.99 9.17
CA PRO A 222 -28.62 -7.52 9.12
C PRO A 222 -29.63 -6.37 9.08
N PHE A 223 -30.36 -6.26 7.97
CA PHE A 223 -31.59 -5.48 7.94
C PHE A 223 -32.75 -6.42 7.66
N VAL A 224 -32.97 -7.35 8.59
CA VAL A 224 -34.33 -7.85 8.75
C VAL A 224 -35.10 -6.69 9.36
N ASP A 225 -35.98 -6.08 8.58
CA ASP A 225 -37.00 -5.18 9.13
C ASP A 225 -37.82 -6.04 10.11
N PRO A 226 -37.92 -5.68 11.40
CA PRO A 226 -38.64 -6.50 12.39
C PRO A 226 -40.12 -6.75 12.03
N GLU A 227 -40.66 -6.03 11.04
CA GLU A 227 -42.03 -6.20 10.54
C GLU A 227 -42.18 -7.16 9.35
N ASP A 228 -41.07 -7.64 8.76
CA ASP A 228 -41.10 -8.54 7.59
C ASP A 228 -40.91 -10.01 8.03
N ASP A 229 -41.77 -10.47 8.94
CA ASP A 229 -41.72 -11.80 9.58
C ASP A 229 -42.40 -12.93 8.77
N TYR A 230 -42.82 -12.65 7.52
CA TYR A 230 -43.70 -13.53 6.76
C TYR A 230 -43.00 -14.61 5.92
N ASP A 231 -41.71 -14.49 5.65
CA ASP A 231 -40.94 -15.52 4.94
C ASP A 231 -39.94 -16.18 5.90
N GLY A 232 -40.20 -17.43 6.26
CA GLY A 232 -39.42 -18.23 7.23
C GLY A 232 -38.00 -18.59 6.81
N ASP A 233 -37.33 -17.75 6.02
CA ASP A 233 -35.92 -17.89 5.70
C ASP A 233 -35.10 -17.19 6.79
N VAL A 234 -34.27 -17.95 7.52
CA VAL A 234 -33.42 -17.47 8.64
C VAL A 234 -32.21 -16.65 8.10
N ALA A 235 -32.42 -15.95 6.99
CA ALA A 235 -31.45 -15.10 6.33
C ALA A 235 -31.36 -13.76 7.06
N GLY A 236 -30.48 -13.66 8.06
CA GLY A 236 -30.32 -12.38 8.75
C GLY A 236 -29.56 -12.39 10.07
N VAL A 237 -29.16 -13.54 10.59
CA VAL A 237 -28.37 -13.58 11.84
C VAL A 237 -26.89 -13.70 11.51
N ASN A 238 -26.08 -12.80 12.04
CA ASN A 238 -24.63 -12.85 11.88
C ASN A 238 -24.09 -14.20 12.42
N PRO A 239 -23.45 -15.03 11.59
CA PRO A 239 -23.06 -16.40 11.97
C PRO A 239 -22.00 -16.44 13.07
N PHE A 240 -21.30 -15.33 13.30
CA PHE A 240 -20.29 -15.20 14.34
C PHE A 240 -20.86 -14.71 15.68
N SER A 241 -22.18 -14.50 15.78
CA SER A 241 -22.84 -13.95 16.99
C SER A 241 -22.63 -14.80 18.23
N ASP A 242 -22.86 -14.22 19.41
CA ASP A 242 -22.97 -14.96 20.66
C ASP A 242 -24.00 -16.10 20.52
N PRO A 243 -23.61 -17.37 20.72
CA PRO A 243 -24.54 -18.50 20.71
C PRO A 243 -25.71 -18.34 21.68
N SER A 244 -25.51 -17.62 22.79
CA SER A 244 -26.53 -17.38 23.82
C SER A 244 -27.39 -16.15 23.51
N ASN A 245 -26.90 -15.22 22.70
CA ASN A 245 -27.57 -13.96 22.37
C ASN A 245 -27.42 -13.64 20.86
N PRO A 246 -28.25 -14.25 19.99
CA PRO A 246 -28.18 -14.04 18.55
C PRO A 246 -28.17 -12.55 18.16
N GLY A 247 -27.31 -12.17 17.21
CA GLY A 247 -27.15 -10.78 16.76
C GLY A 247 -26.27 -9.90 17.65
N LYS A 248 -25.82 -10.39 18.82
CA LYS A 248 -24.85 -9.68 19.67
C LYS A 248 -23.41 -10.14 19.40
N VAL A 249 -22.47 -9.26 19.71
CA VAL A 249 -21.03 -9.53 19.68
C VAL A 249 -20.74 -10.73 20.59
N PRO A 250 -19.96 -11.73 20.14
CA PRO A 250 -19.61 -12.88 20.97
C PRO A 250 -18.73 -12.46 22.17
N PRO A 251 -18.84 -13.13 23.32
CA PRO A 251 -18.04 -12.81 24.50
C PRO A 251 -16.56 -13.14 24.30
N LEU A 252 -15.68 -12.32 24.89
CA LEU A 252 -14.26 -12.63 25.00
C LEU A 252 -14.03 -13.65 26.13
N VAL A 253 -13.26 -14.69 25.83
CA VAL A 253 -12.96 -15.77 26.78
C VAL A 253 -11.59 -15.51 27.39
N MET A 254 -11.52 -15.25 28.68
CA MET A 254 -10.25 -15.00 29.38
C MET A 254 -9.51 -16.32 29.62
N LEU A 255 -8.23 -16.33 29.29
CA LEU A 255 -7.33 -17.46 29.50
C LEU A 255 -6.73 -17.45 30.90
N THR A 256 -6.39 -18.64 31.39
CA THR A 256 -5.55 -18.84 32.58
C THR A 256 -4.09 -18.50 32.28
N ALA A 257 -3.28 -18.30 33.32
CA ALA A 257 -1.85 -17.99 33.16
C ALA A 257 -1.09 -19.07 32.36
N ASP A 258 -1.43 -20.35 32.58
CA ASP A 258 -0.79 -21.47 31.88
C ASP A 258 -1.20 -21.52 30.39
N GLU A 259 -2.46 -21.20 30.09
CA GLU A 259 -2.95 -21.12 28.70
C GLU A 259 -2.31 -19.95 27.93
N ILE A 260 -2.08 -18.81 28.58
CA ILE A 260 -1.39 -17.66 27.96
C ILE A 260 0.05 -18.01 27.57
N VAL A 261 0.73 -18.86 28.34
CA VAL A 261 2.14 -19.25 28.06
C VAL A 261 2.25 -20.15 26.83
N VAL A 262 1.26 -21.01 26.60
CA VAL A 262 1.25 -21.90 25.42
C VAL A 262 0.70 -21.20 24.18
N GLU A 263 -0.06 -20.12 24.36
CA GLU A 263 -0.59 -19.31 23.27
C GLU A 263 0.52 -18.54 22.54
N ASN A 264 0.51 -18.58 21.22
CA ASN A 264 1.51 -17.96 20.34
C ASN A 264 2.96 -18.44 20.58
N LEU A 265 3.14 -19.65 21.10
CA LEU A 265 4.47 -20.23 21.29
C LEU A 265 5.07 -20.64 19.94
N ASP A 266 6.29 -20.17 19.64
CA ASP A 266 7.03 -20.57 18.44
C ASP A 266 7.42 -22.06 18.53
N PRO A 267 7.01 -22.91 17.55
CA PRO A 267 7.49 -24.27 17.43
C PRO A 267 9.00 -24.33 17.17
N GLU A 268 9.62 -25.45 17.51
CA GLU A 268 11.07 -25.62 17.35
C GLU A 268 11.53 -25.52 15.88
N GLU A 269 10.68 -25.95 14.94
CA GLU A 269 10.92 -25.83 13.50
C GLU A 269 11.01 -24.36 13.05
N GLU A 270 10.16 -23.48 13.58
CA GLU A 270 10.15 -22.06 13.26
C GLU A 270 11.34 -21.35 13.89
N LYS A 271 11.75 -21.74 15.10
CA LYS A 271 13.01 -21.24 15.70
C LYS A 271 14.23 -21.64 14.86
N ALA A 272 14.27 -22.89 14.39
CA ALA A 272 15.33 -23.36 13.51
C ALA A 272 15.34 -22.59 12.18
N LEU A 273 14.16 -22.30 11.61
CA LEU A 273 14.02 -21.47 10.42
C LEU A 273 14.48 -20.03 10.65
N ALA A 274 14.13 -19.43 11.78
CA ALA A 274 14.59 -18.10 12.18
C ALA A 274 16.11 -18.02 12.15
N ASN A 275 16.79 -18.99 12.79
CA ASN A 275 18.24 -19.06 12.83
C ASN A 275 18.83 -19.17 11.41
N ARG A 276 18.25 -19.99 10.53
CA ARG A 276 18.71 -20.09 9.13
C ARG A 276 18.58 -18.76 8.38
N LEU A 277 17.45 -18.07 8.51
CA LEU A 277 17.18 -16.79 7.83
C LEU A 277 18.12 -15.69 8.32
N ILE A 278 18.45 -15.68 9.62
CA ILE A 278 19.41 -14.74 10.21
C ILE A 278 20.82 -15.04 9.73
N THR A 279 21.26 -16.30 9.80
CA THR A 279 22.59 -16.69 9.29
C THR A 279 22.75 -16.40 7.80
N GLN A 280 21.71 -16.62 7.00
CA GLN A 280 21.70 -16.26 5.58
C GLN A 280 21.87 -14.75 5.39
N ARG A 281 21.16 -13.93 6.18
CA ARG A 281 21.29 -12.48 6.15
C ARG A 281 22.71 -12.04 6.51
N GLU A 282 23.30 -12.59 7.57
CA GLU A 282 24.67 -12.29 7.97
C GLU A 282 25.66 -12.59 6.84
N ALA A 283 25.52 -13.73 6.18
CA ALA A 283 26.36 -14.10 5.04
C ALA A 283 26.25 -13.12 3.87
N ILE A 284 25.02 -12.70 3.53
CA ILE A 284 24.77 -11.71 2.47
C ILE A 284 25.41 -10.36 2.83
N VAL A 285 25.23 -9.89 4.06
CA VAL A 285 25.81 -8.63 4.53
C VAL A 285 27.34 -8.66 4.46
N GLN A 286 27.96 -9.77 4.89
CA GLN A 286 29.42 -9.93 4.82
C GLN A 286 29.92 -9.94 3.38
N ASP A 287 29.23 -10.64 2.47
CA ASP A 287 29.58 -10.65 1.05
C ASP A 287 29.44 -9.26 0.41
N HIS A 288 28.40 -8.49 0.76
CA HIS A 288 28.25 -7.10 0.31
C HIS A 288 29.40 -6.21 0.79
N ILE A 289 29.76 -6.28 2.08
CA ILE A 289 30.89 -5.51 2.64
C ILE A 289 32.21 -5.92 1.96
N ALA A 290 32.43 -7.21 1.71
CA ALA A 290 33.61 -7.70 1.01
C ALA A 290 33.66 -7.20 -0.44
N LYS A 291 32.53 -7.18 -1.15
CA LYS A 291 32.44 -6.65 -2.52
C LYS A 291 32.67 -5.14 -2.58
N GLU A 292 32.13 -4.37 -1.63
CA GLU A 292 32.34 -2.92 -1.55
C GLU A 292 33.80 -2.58 -1.26
N SER A 293 34.41 -3.22 -0.24
CA SER A 293 35.83 -3.03 0.07
C SER A 293 36.75 -3.42 -1.09
N ALA A 294 36.44 -4.50 -1.82
CA ALA A 294 37.18 -4.89 -3.02
C ALA A 294 37.06 -3.84 -4.15
N LYS A 295 35.87 -3.24 -4.34
CA LYS A 295 35.66 -2.14 -5.31
C LYS A 295 36.47 -0.90 -4.93
N GLU A 296 36.50 -0.53 -3.65
CA GLU A 296 37.29 0.61 -3.16
C GLU A 296 38.80 0.40 -3.35
N LEU A 297 39.30 -0.80 -3.03
CA LEU A 297 40.71 -1.16 -3.23
C LEU A 297 41.09 -1.09 -4.73
N LYS A 298 40.20 -1.57 -5.61
CA LYS A 298 40.41 -1.51 -7.06
C LYS A 298 40.40 -0.06 -7.58
N ALA A 299 39.49 0.78 -7.11
CA ALA A 299 39.44 2.20 -7.47
C ALA A 299 40.69 2.97 -7.00
N LYS A 300 41.22 2.64 -5.81
CA LYS A 300 42.49 3.19 -5.30
C LYS A 300 43.70 2.71 -6.10
N ALA A 301 43.73 1.46 -6.54
CA ALA A 301 44.80 0.93 -7.38
C ALA A 301 44.81 1.53 -8.80
N GLU A 302 43.64 1.74 -9.40
CA GLU A 302 43.50 2.36 -10.73
C GLU A 302 43.82 3.87 -10.72
N SER A 303 43.50 4.58 -9.63
CA SER A 303 43.92 5.98 -9.46
C SER A 303 45.42 6.13 -9.17
N ALA A 304 46.04 5.17 -8.47
CA ALA A 304 47.48 5.16 -8.24
C ALA A 304 48.31 4.78 -9.49
N ALA A 305 47.72 4.05 -10.45
CA ALA A 305 48.39 3.68 -11.70
C ALA A 305 48.33 4.76 -12.80
N GLY A 306 47.67 5.90 -12.55
CA GLY A 306 47.47 6.99 -13.51
C GLY A 306 48.68 7.90 -13.79
N GLU A 307 49.78 7.76 -13.06
CA GLU A 307 51.01 8.54 -13.29
C GLU A 307 52.13 7.71 -13.91
N THR A 308 51.91 7.17 -15.12
CA THR A 308 53.04 6.94 -16.05
C THR A 308 52.62 7.16 -17.50
N PRO A 309 53.39 7.94 -18.29
CA PRO A 309 53.07 8.19 -19.68
C PRO A 309 53.44 6.97 -20.53
N SER A 310 52.47 6.31 -21.16
CA SER A 310 52.75 5.27 -22.15
C SER A 310 53.15 5.88 -23.50
N PRO A 311 54.26 5.44 -24.12
CA PRO A 311 54.60 5.82 -25.49
C PRO A 311 53.79 4.99 -26.50
N ALA A 312 53.37 5.68 -27.56
CA ALA A 312 52.59 5.16 -28.67
C ALA A 312 53.27 4.00 -29.43
N LYS A 313 52.47 3.05 -29.95
CA LYS A 313 52.52 2.40 -31.29
C LYS A 313 51.62 1.13 -31.35
N PRO A 314 51.37 0.51 -32.52
CA PRO A 314 50.48 0.98 -33.59
C PRO A 314 49.42 -0.08 -33.99
N LYS A 315 48.50 0.33 -34.87
CA LYS A 315 47.43 -0.49 -35.47
C LYS A 315 47.95 -1.80 -36.11
N GLY A 316 47.33 -2.93 -35.75
CA GLY A 316 47.54 -4.25 -36.37
C GLY A 316 46.23 -5.04 -36.53
N LYS A 317 45.97 -5.42 -37.77
CA LYS A 317 44.83 -6.16 -38.39
C LYS A 317 44.14 -7.25 -37.54
N ARG A 318 42.80 -7.27 -37.58
CA ARG A 318 41.94 -8.41 -37.26
C ARG A 318 41.76 -9.33 -38.47
N ALA A 319 41.91 -10.64 -38.27
CA ALA A 319 41.46 -11.70 -39.17
C ALA A 319 40.42 -12.58 -38.43
N ASN A 320 39.23 -12.65 -39.04
CA ASN A 320 38.24 -13.73 -39.18
C ASN A 320 38.21 -14.92 -38.19
N ALA A 321 37.02 -15.20 -37.63
CA ALA A 321 36.40 -16.54 -37.66
C ALA A 321 34.91 -16.48 -37.24
N LYS A 322 34.07 -17.11 -38.07
CA LYS A 322 32.63 -17.36 -37.88
C LYS A 322 32.41 -18.58 -36.96
N ALA A 323 31.36 -18.55 -36.14
CA ALA A 323 30.57 -19.74 -35.77
C ALA A 323 29.14 -19.30 -35.44
N GLY A 324 28.15 -20.03 -35.99
CA GLY A 324 26.72 -19.68 -35.98
C GLY A 324 26.01 -19.90 -34.63
N PRO A 325 24.74 -19.48 -34.51
CA PRO A 325 24.01 -19.52 -33.26
C PRO A 325 23.32 -20.87 -33.07
N SER A 326 23.67 -21.59 -32.00
CA SER A 326 22.78 -22.55 -31.37
C SER A 326 21.95 -21.83 -30.31
N ILE A 327 20.64 -21.81 -30.50
CA ILE A 327 19.66 -21.36 -29.51
C ILE A 327 19.38 -22.56 -28.59
N PRO A 328 19.47 -22.41 -27.26
CA PRO A 328 18.72 -23.29 -26.38
C PRO A 328 17.69 -22.50 -25.56
N LEU A 329 16.48 -23.05 -25.58
CA LEU A 329 15.43 -23.02 -24.57
C LEU A 329 15.93 -22.66 -23.15
N LYS A 330 16.08 -21.36 -22.85
CA LYS A 330 16.28 -20.82 -21.50
C LYS A 330 15.39 -19.61 -21.18
N ARG A 331 14.58 -19.16 -22.14
CA ARG A 331 13.83 -17.90 -22.03
C ARG A 331 12.72 -17.86 -20.98
N LYS A 332 12.18 -19.00 -20.53
CA LYS A 332 11.11 -18.99 -19.50
C LYS A 332 11.63 -18.90 -18.07
N ALA A 333 12.74 -19.56 -17.74
CA ALA A 333 13.36 -19.44 -16.42
C ALA A 333 14.10 -18.09 -16.26
N GLN A 334 14.55 -17.52 -17.37
CA GLN A 334 15.27 -16.25 -17.37
C GLN A 334 14.32 -15.04 -17.24
N ALA A 335 13.11 -15.10 -17.82
CA ALA A 335 12.10 -14.04 -17.66
C ALA A 335 11.56 -13.92 -16.23
N ILE A 336 11.35 -15.05 -15.53
CA ILE A 336 10.91 -15.05 -14.13
C ILE A 336 12.00 -14.49 -13.22
N LYS A 337 13.27 -14.83 -13.51
CA LYS A 337 14.41 -14.30 -12.76
C LYS A 337 14.67 -12.82 -13.05
N GLU A 338 14.46 -12.38 -14.28
CA GLU A 338 14.55 -10.97 -14.68
C GLU A 338 13.42 -10.14 -14.04
N GLU A 339 12.18 -10.65 -13.91
CA GLU A 339 11.10 -9.97 -13.16
C GLU A 339 11.35 -9.93 -11.63
N GLU A 340 11.94 -10.98 -11.05
CA GLU A 340 12.35 -10.97 -9.63
C GLU A 340 13.52 -10.01 -9.38
N GLU A 341 14.52 -9.95 -10.29
CA GLU A 341 15.62 -8.97 -10.24
C GLU A 341 15.12 -7.52 -10.52
N GLU A 342 14.09 -7.31 -11.35
CA GLU A 342 13.46 -6.00 -11.55
C GLU A 342 12.65 -5.56 -10.32
N GLU A 343 12.03 -6.50 -9.60
CA GLU A 343 11.41 -6.25 -8.28
C GLU A 343 12.45 -5.86 -7.22
N GLU A 344 13.68 -6.33 -7.35
CA GLU A 344 14.80 -6.06 -6.44
C GLU A 344 15.54 -4.74 -6.80
N ALA A 345 15.71 -4.46 -8.11
CA ALA A 345 16.50 -3.34 -8.63
C ALA A 345 15.77 -1.97 -8.65
N GLU A 346 14.44 -1.92 -8.47
CA GLU A 346 13.73 -0.64 -8.26
C GLU A 346 14.13 0.07 -6.94
N GLU A 347 14.89 -0.60 -6.06
CA GLU A 347 15.71 0.08 -5.05
C GLU A 347 17.15 0.33 -5.57
N LEU A 348 17.45 1.58 -6.00
CA LEU A 348 18.68 2.38 -5.69
C LEU A 348 19.30 3.17 -6.88
N PRO A 349 19.99 4.32 -6.66
CA PRO A 349 20.15 5.07 -5.41
C PRO A 349 19.75 6.56 -5.51
N LEU A 350 19.17 7.10 -4.43
CA LEU A 350 19.23 8.53 -4.13
C LEU A 350 20.64 8.88 -3.61
N LYS A 351 21.20 9.98 -4.12
CA LYS A 351 22.52 10.52 -3.79
C LYS A 351 22.66 10.76 -2.27
N ARG A 352 23.67 10.13 -1.68
CA ARG A 352 24.24 10.45 -0.37
C ARG A 352 24.75 11.90 -0.40
N LEU A 353 24.11 12.80 0.36
CA LEU A 353 24.73 14.03 0.82
C LEU A 353 25.39 13.71 2.16
N GLU A 354 26.71 13.82 2.20
CA GLU A 354 27.49 13.73 3.43
C GLU A 354 27.22 14.99 4.25
N LEU A 355 26.83 14.82 5.52
CA LEU A 355 26.78 15.88 6.50
C LEU A 355 27.74 15.52 7.63
N ASP A 356 28.64 16.47 7.89
CA ASP A 356 29.67 16.48 8.91
C ASP A 356 29.09 16.33 10.32
N ASP A 357 29.73 15.48 11.13
CA ASP A 357 29.52 15.36 12.56
C ASP A 357 29.95 16.64 13.29
N SER A 358 29.06 17.17 14.13
CA SER A 358 29.46 17.95 15.30
C SER A 358 28.40 17.83 16.38
N ASP A 359 28.83 17.27 17.51
CA ASP A 359 28.10 17.14 18.77
C ASP A 359 27.63 18.49 19.31
N ASP A 360 26.37 18.58 19.74
CA ASP A 360 26.00 19.22 21.01
C ASP A 360 24.55 18.86 21.41
N VAL A 361 24.41 18.33 22.62
CA VAL A 361 23.14 17.96 23.26
C VAL A 361 22.65 19.15 24.09
N PRO A 362 21.33 19.44 24.10
CA PRO A 362 20.69 19.47 25.42
C PRO A 362 19.28 18.84 25.45
N ASP A 363 19.08 18.09 26.52
CA ASP A 363 17.84 17.58 27.11
C ASP A 363 16.86 18.71 27.50
N VAL A 364 15.58 18.64 27.09
CA VAL A 364 14.39 18.95 27.93
C VAL A 364 13.11 18.31 27.35
N SER A 365 12.38 17.63 28.23
CA SER A 365 11.00 17.11 28.18
C SER A 365 9.90 17.97 27.50
N THR A 366 9.18 17.34 26.55
CA THR A 366 7.71 17.29 26.23
C THR A 366 6.69 18.34 26.76
N PRO A 367 5.42 18.38 26.27
CA PRO A 367 4.87 18.31 24.88
C PRO A 367 3.71 19.32 24.65
N LEU A 368 3.39 19.76 23.41
CA LEU A 368 2.03 20.27 23.13
C LEU A 368 1.52 20.01 21.70
N ARG A 369 0.34 19.39 21.66
CA ARG A 369 -0.60 19.33 20.54
C ARG A 369 -1.41 20.65 20.49
N ALA A 370 -1.74 21.03 19.26
CA ALA A 370 -2.62 22.09 18.76
C ALA A 370 -3.71 22.66 19.69
N ILE A 371 -4.01 23.97 19.52
CA ILE A 371 -5.37 24.55 19.38
C ILE A 371 -5.27 26.03 18.94
N TYR A 372 -6.09 26.37 17.94
CA TYR A 372 -6.71 27.67 17.60
C TYR A 372 -6.04 28.98 18.06
N ARG A 373 -5.69 29.84 17.09
CA ARG A 373 -5.55 31.28 17.31
C ARG A 373 -6.75 32.02 16.69
N GLN A 374 -7.72 32.30 17.55
CA GLN A 374 -8.82 33.24 17.33
C GLN A 374 -8.32 34.66 17.67
N GLU A 375 -8.60 35.61 16.78
CA GLU A 375 -8.16 37.00 16.84
C GLU A 375 -8.67 37.76 18.08
N ARG A 376 -7.84 38.67 18.62
CA ARG A 376 -8.25 39.72 19.56
C ARG A 376 -7.92 41.12 19.02
N ARG A 377 -8.97 41.94 18.89
CA ARG A 377 -8.97 43.43 18.77
C ARG A 377 -8.48 44.06 20.10
N SER A 378 -8.04 45.32 20.27
CA SER A 378 -8.37 46.70 19.74
C SER A 378 -7.24 47.70 20.22
N PRO A 379 -7.31 49.07 20.20
CA PRO A 379 -8.29 50.04 19.65
C PRO A 379 -7.78 51.39 19.00
N LEU A 380 -8.66 51.99 18.17
CA LEU A 380 -9.04 53.43 17.98
C LEU A 380 -8.03 54.55 17.59
N ARG A 381 -8.29 55.22 16.43
CA ARG A 381 -8.51 56.70 16.30
C ARG A 381 -9.03 57.13 14.89
N SER A 382 -10.12 57.91 14.83
CA SER A 382 -10.69 58.68 13.69
C SER A 382 -10.34 60.20 13.84
N PRO A 383 -10.66 61.19 12.94
CA PRO A 383 -11.68 61.34 11.85
C PRO A 383 -11.15 62.16 10.59
N PRO A 384 -11.89 62.95 9.75
CA PRO A 384 -13.32 63.12 9.35
C PRO A 384 -13.61 63.11 7.78
N PRO A 385 -14.86 63.34 7.28
CA PRO A 385 -15.34 63.18 5.88
C PRO A 385 -15.40 64.55 5.09
N PRO A 386 -16.00 64.77 3.87
CA PRO A 386 -17.09 64.06 3.16
C PRO A 386 -17.11 64.03 1.60
N ARG A 387 -17.99 63.21 0.99
CA ARG A 387 -19.16 63.64 0.16
C ARG A 387 -19.74 62.49 -0.69
N SER A 388 -21.07 62.46 -0.70
CA SER A 388 -21.99 61.54 -1.35
C SER A 388 -22.10 61.73 -2.86
N PHE A 389 -22.21 60.63 -3.60
CA PHE A 389 -23.09 60.57 -4.77
C PHE A 389 -23.85 59.24 -4.78
N PHE A 390 -25.17 59.35 -4.93
CA PHE A 390 -26.08 58.27 -5.29
C PHE A 390 -25.63 57.58 -6.57
N VAL A 391 -25.97 56.29 -6.74
CA VAL A 391 -26.82 55.78 -7.84
C VAL A 391 -26.95 54.25 -7.70
N ALA A 392 -28.14 53.78 -8.08
CA ALA A 392 -28.68 52.43 -7.97
C ALA A 392 -27.93 51.37 -8.80
N GLN A 393 -28.18 50.12 -8.43
CA GLN A 393 -27.70 48.88 -9.06
C GLN A 393 -27.90 48.81 -10.58
N PRO A 394 -27.08 47.97 -11.23
CA PRO A 394 -27.68 47.03 -12.18
C PRO A 394 -27.16 45.59 -11.99
N ASP A 395 -28.07 44.62 -12.23
CA ASP A 395 -27.74 43.26 -12.70
C ASP A 395 -26.66 43.30 -13.78
N PRO A 396 -25.79 42.27 -13.88
CA PRO A 396 -25.82 41.54 -15.16
C PRO A 396 -25.35 40.08 -15.14
N TYR A 397 -26.21 39.18 -15.63
CA TYR A 397 -25.78 38.16 -16.58
C TYR A 397 -25.25 38.85 -17.85
N SER A 398 -23.95 39.15 -17.89
CA SER A 398 -23.22 39.57 -19.10
C SER A 398 -21.72 39.53 -18.81
N HIS A 399 -21.11 38.34 -18.80
CA HIS A 399 -19.67 38.23 -18.97
C HIS A 399 -19.31 38.43 -20.45
N ARG A 400 -19.24 39.71 -20.85
CA ARG A 400 -18.41 40.14 -21.96
C ARG A 400 -16.97 40.19 -21.48
N TYR A 401 -16.09 39.55 -22.24
CA TYR A 401 -14.64 39.61 -22.17
C TYR A 401 -14.12 40.97 -21.67
N SER A 402 -13.63 40.97 -20.43
CA SER A 402 -12.94 42.12 -19.86
C SER A 402 -11.55 42.20 -20.45
N ARG A 403 -11.37 43.20 -21.30
CA ARG A 403 -10.11 43.63 -21.91
C ARG A 403 -9.28 44.32 -20.82
N TYR A 404 -8.42 43.57 -20.11
CA TYR A 404 -7.35 44.12 -19.28
C TYR A 404 -5.98 43.95 -19.97
N LYS A 405 -5.07 44.84 -19.61
CA LYS A 405 -3.87 45.27 -20.34
C LYS A 405 -2.94 44.12 -20.74
N HIS A 406 -2.63 44.03 -22.04
CA HIS A 406 -1.56 43.17 -22.55
C HIS A 406 -0.21 43.62 -21.98
N SER A 407 0.34 42.87 -21.02
CA SER A 407 1.80 42.74 -20.91
C SER A 407 2.30 42.03 -22.16
N ARG A 408 3.45 42.46 -22.68
CA ARG A 408 4.08 41.78 -23.81
C ARG A 408 4.36 40.32 -23.41
N PRO A 409 4.11 39.33 -24.29
CA PRO A 409 4.43 37.94 -23.98
C PRO A 409 5.92 37.82 -23.68
N ARG A 410 6.25 37.13 -22.59
CA ARG A 410 7.64 36.86 -22.20
C ARG A 410 8.28 35.96 -23.27
N SER A 411 9.54 36.19 -23.61
CA SER A 411 10.29 35.20 -24.40
C SER A 411 10.49 33.91 -23.61
N MET A 412 10.70 32.77 -24.29
CA MET A 412 10.92 31.47 -23.62
C MET A 412 11.99 31.52 -22.52
N LEU A 413 13.09 32.25 -22.75
CA LEU A 413 14.15 32.41 -21.77
C LEU A 413 13.70 33.26 -20.56
N GLN A 414 12.92 34.31 -20.79
CA GLN A 414 12.37 35.16 -19.73
C GLN A 414 11.33 34.42 -18.90
N HIS A 415 10.50 33.58 -19.54
CA HIS A 415 9.56 32.74 -18.85
C HIS A 415 10.28 31.69 -17.99
N ALA A 416 11.29 31.01 -18.54
CA ALA A 416 12.11 30.07 -17.76
C ALA A 416 12.81 30.74 -16.57
N TRP A 417 13.35 31.94 -16.76
CA TRP A 417 13.95 32.71 -15.67
C TRP A 417 12.92 33.14 -14.63
N HIS A 418 11.71 33.51 -15.04
CA HIS A 418 10.61 33.86 -14.15
C HIS A 418 10.23 32.69 -13.26
N VAL A 419 9.96 31.51 -13.84
CA VAL A 419 9.61 30.29 -13.08
C VAL A 419 10.68 29.95 -12.05
N ILE A 420 11.96 29.97 -12.43
CA ILE A 420 13.06 29.67 -11.48
C ILE A 420 13.15 30.70 -10.35
N ALA A 421 12.81 31.97 -10.61
CA ALA A 421 12.93 33.05 -9.64
C ALA A 421 11.70 33.20 -8.73
N THR A 422 10.54 32.71 -9.15
CA THR A 422 9.26 32.90 -8.43
C THR A 422 8.70 31.62 -7.83
N SER A 423 9.10 30.45 -8.31
CA SER A 423 8.67 29.18 -7.73
C SER A 423 9.44 28.87 -6.44
N ASP A 424 8.70 28.75 -5.33
CA ASP A 424 9.24 28.31 -4.04
C ASP A 424 9.56 26.80 -4.11
N PRO A 425 10.82 26.38 -3.91
CA PRO A 425 11.20 24.97 -3.97
C PRO A 425 10.60 24.09 -2.85
N LEU A 426 9.87 24.68 -1.89
CA LEU A 426 9.14 23.95 -0.84
C LEU A 426 7.61 24.00 -0.98
N ALA A 427 7.07 24.65 -2.01
CA ALA A 427 5.64 24.64 -2.29
C ALA A 427 5.23 23.29 -2.95
N ASP A 428 4.15 22.69 -2.45
CA ASP A 428 3.64 21.41 -2.97
C ASP A 428 3.11 21.58 -4.42
N SER A 429 3.35 20.56 -5.25
CA SER A 429 3.14 20.54 -6.73
C SER A 429 1.68 20.71 -7.19
N ASP A 430 0.73 20.94 -6.30
CA ASP A 430 -0.70 21.07 -6.55
C ASP A 430 -1.25 22.50 -6.34
N GLU A 431 -0.43 23.45 -5.86
CA GLU A 431 -0.76 24.88 -5.79
C GLU A 431 0.07 25.70 -6.80
N GLU A 432 -0.08 25.44 -8.11
CA GLU A 432 0.36 26.42 -9.12
C GLU A 432 -0.73 27.50 -9.26
N GLU A 433 -0.42 28.75 -8.86
CA GLU A 433 -1.24 29.90 -9.24
C GLU A 433 -1.30 30.00 -10.78
N ASP A 434 -2.51 30.13 -11.33
CA ASP A 434 -2.80 30.22 -12.77
C ASP A 434 -2.03 31.37 -13.46
N ASP A 435 -0.77 31.12 -13.88
CA ASP A 435 -0.02 32.04 -14.72
C ASP A 435 -0.52 31.90 -16.17
N GLU A 436 -1.20 32.95 -16.67
CA GLU A 436 -1.77 33.02 -18.01
C GLU A 436 -0.74 32.70 -19.12
N ASP A 437 0.55 32.96 -18.88
CA ASP A 437 1.63 32.63 -19.83
C ASP A 437 1.88 31.12 -19.93
N VAL A 438 1.67 30.35 -18.86
CA VAL A 438 1.81 28.88 -18.84
C VAL A 438 0.68 28.24 -19.65
N GLN A 439 -0.54 28.75 -19.53
CA GLN A 439 -1.69 28.28 -20.30
C GLN A 439 -1.50 28.54 -21.80
N MET A 440 -0.91 29.69 -22.18
CA MET A 440 -0.61 30.03 -23.56
C MET A 440 0.49 29.13 -24.17
N ASP A 441 1.59 28.87 -23.43
CA ASP A 441 2.64 27.94 -23.87
C ASP A 441 2.09 26.51 -24.03
N HIS A 442 1.25 26.05 -23.08
CA HIS A 442 0.60 24.74 -23.18
C HIS A 442 -0.32 24.64 -24.40
N ALA A 443 -1.09 25.69 -24.70
CA ALA A 443 -1.94 25.76 -25.89
C ALA A 443 -1.13 25.73 -27.20
N GLU A 444 0.01 26.44 -27.26
CA GLU A 444 0.90 26.41 -28.43
C GLU A 444 1.55 25.03 -28.61
N ARG A 445 1.99 24.37 -27.54
CA ARG A 445 2.53 23.01 -27.58
C ARG A 445 1.50 22.01 -28.09
N LEU A 446 0.25 22.10 -27.62
CA LEU A 446 -0.85 21.27 -28.12
C LEU A 446 -1.11 21.52 -29.61
N ALA A 447 -1.05 22.78 -30.06
CA ALA A 447 -1.19 23.13 -31.47
C ALA A 447 -0.07 22.52 -32.32
N VAL A 448 1.18 22.54 -31.86
CA VAL A 448 2.32 21.89 -32.54
C VAL A 448 2.16 20.38 -32.57
N ILE A 449 1.81 19.75 -31.44
CA ILE A 449 1.62 18.29 -31.34
C ILE A 449 0.50 17.83 -32.28
N SER A 450 -0.62 18.58 -32.34
CA SER A 450 -1.72 18.29 -33.25
C SER A 450 -1.31 18.38 -34.72
N ARG A 451 -0.33 19.23 -35.04
CA ARG A 451 0.18 19.46 -36.41
C ARG A 451 1.24 18.43 -36.84
N VAL A 452 1.85 17.74 -35.87
CA VAL A 452 2.85 16.68 -36.09
C VAL A 452 2.21 15.29 -36.12
N ARG A 453 1.06 15.09 -35.45
CA ARG A 453 0.26 13.87 -35.60
C ARG A 453 -0.22 13.71 -37.05
N GLY A 454 0.29 12.70 -37.75
CA GLY A 454 -0.12 12.35 -39.11
C GLY A 454 0.86 12.69 -40.24
N LYS A 455 2.12 13.05 -39.95
CA LYS A 455 3.18 13.16 -40.96
C LYS A 455 4.23 12.06 -40.81
N ALA A 456 4.58 11.45 -41.94
CA ALA A 456 5.53 10.34 -42.07
C ALA A 456 6.99 10.73 -41.72
N PRO A 457 7.85 9.75 -41.34
CA PRO A 457 7.63 8.31 -41.45
C PRO A 457 7.37 7.65 -40.10
N THR A 458 6.11 7.35 -39.83
CA THR A 458 5.75 6.25 -38.92
C THR A 458 5.90 4.96 -39.73
N PRO A 459 6.68 3.97 -39.28
CA PRO A 459 6.86 2.72 -40.04
C PRO A 459 5.54 1.96 -40.17
N GLU A 460 5.31 1.36 -41.34
CA GLU A 460 4.09 0.62 -41.66
C GLU A 460 3.99 -0.69 -40.85
N PRO A 461 2.78 -1.07 -40.37
CA PRO A 461 2.57 -2.33 -39.66
C PRO A 461 2.64 -3.53 -40.63
N GLU A 462 3.41 -4.56 -40.25
CA GLU A 462 3.57 -5.80 -41.02
C GLU A 462 2.23 -6.52 -41.25
N GLY A 463 2.03 -6.94 -42.51
CA GLY A 463 0.76 -7.42 -43.04
C GLY A 463 0.25 -8.75 -42.47
N VAL A 464 -1.03 -8.75 -42.12
CA VAL A 464 -1.85 -9.94 -41.86
C VAL A 464 -1.99 -10.75 -43.15
N ARG A 465 -1.60 -12.03 -43.12
CA ARG A 465 -1.86 -12.97 -44.22
C ARG A 465 -3.27 -13.57 -44.10
N PRO A 466 -4.04 -13.71 -45.19
CA PRO A 466 -5.34 -14.36 -45.16
C PRO A 466 -5.23 -15.89 -45.10
N ILE A 467 -6.07 -16.52 -44.27
CA ILE A 467 -6.23 -17.97 -44.16
C ILE A 467 -7.09 -18.48 -45.33
N PRO A 468 -6.71 -19.55 -46.06
CA PRO A 468 -7.56 -20.11 -47.10
C PRO A 468 -8.71 -20.94 -46.50
N LEU A 469 -9.92 -20.69 -47.01
CA LEU A 469 -11.12 -21.50 -46.83
C LEU A 469 -10.96 -22.86 -47.52
N HIS A 470 -10.68 -23.92 -46.76
CA HIS A 470 -11.08 -25.28 -47.14
C HIS A 470 -11.15 -26.20 -45.91
N LEU A 471 -12.17 -27.06 -45.89
CA LEU A 471 -12.57 -28.06 -44.88
C LEU A 471 -13.62 -27.60 -43.85
N ALA A 472 -14.83 -27.37 -44.36
CA ALA A 472 -16.05 -27.76 -43.67
C ALA A 472 -16.32 -29.26 -43.90
N HIS A 473 -17.01 -29.89 -42.94
CA HIS A 473 -17.31 -31.32 -42.78
C HIS A 473 -16.18 -32.11 -42.13
N TRP A 474 -16.36 -32.51 -40.86
CA TRP A 474 -16.58 -33.90 -40.42
C TRP A 474 -16.92 -33.91 -38.92
N HIS A 475 -18.17 -34.29 -38.64
CA HIS A 475 -18.70 -35.01 -37.46
C HIS A 475 -18.72 -34.40 -36.05
N ASP A 476 -19.93 -33.98 -35.68
CA ASP A 476 -20.59 -34.40 -34.44
C ASP A 476 -20.47 -35.92 -34.24
N ASP A 477 -20.01 -36.32 -33.05
CA ASP A 477 -20.49 -37.46 -32.24
C ASP A 477 -19.48 -37.69 -31.10
N ILE A 478 -19.93 -37.46 -29.85
CA ILE A 478 -19.62 -38.24 -28.62
C ILE A 478 -20.34 -37.49 -27.46
N PHE A 479 -21.57 -37.90 -27.21
CA PHE A 479 -22.21 -37.90 -25.90
C PHE A 479 -23.18 -39.09 -25.87
N VAL A 480 -22.71 -40.20 -25.29
CA VAL A 480 -23.49 -41.16 -24.49
C VAL A 480 -22.61 -41.54 -23.31
#